data_AF-A0A922WQJ8-F1
#
_entry.id   AF-A0A922WQJ8-F1
#
_cell.length_a   1.000
_cell.length_b   1.000
_cell.length_c   1.000
_cell.angle_alpha   90.00
_cell.angle_beta   90.00
_cell.angle_gamma   90.00
#
_symmetry.space_group_name_H-M   'P 1'
#
loop_
_entity.id
_entity.type
_entity.pdbx_description
1 polymer ?
#
loop_
_entity_poly.entity_id
_entity_poly.type
_entity_poly.pdbx_seq_one_letter_code
_entity_poly.pdbx_strand_id
1 'polypeptide(L)' 'AAAEAVEEQTEFDVILTGDGGKKIQVIKEVRAITGLGLTEAKTLVESTPKAIKEGINKAEAEEIKKKIEEAGGTVELK' A
#
# COMPACT_ATOMS: atom_id res chain seq x y z
N ALA A 1 24.59 18.46 2.08
CA ALA A 1 24.37 17.34 3.00
C ALA A 1 23.07 17.60 3.72
N ALA A 2 22.09 16.71 3.57
CA ALA A 2 20.86 16.69 4.37
C ALA A 2 20.67 15.23 4.76
N ALA A 3 21.39 14.85 5.82
CA ALA A 3 21.40 13.53 6.41
C ALA A 3 20.94 13.71 7.86
N GLU A 4 19.68 14.08 8.05
CA GLU A 4 19.04 14.24 9.34
C GLU A 4 17.58 13.80 9.19
N ALA A 5 17.31 12.53 9.52
CA ALA A 5 16.03 11.96 9.97
C ALA A 5 16.06 10.41 9.97
N VAL A 6 17.23 9.80 10.18
CA VAL A 6 17.34 8.35 10.53
C VAL A 6 17.22 8.21 12.06
N GLU A 7 16.31 8.97 12.68
CA GLU A 7 15.82 8.68 14.02
C GLU A 7 14.63 7.71 13.83
N GLU A 8 14.90 6.42 14.01
CA GLU A 8 13.92 5.37 14.31
C GLU A 8 12.58 5.44 13.53
N GLN A 9 12.60 5.49 12.19
CA GLN A 9 11.41 5.18 11.39
C GLN A 9 11.05 3.70 11.59
N THR A 10 10.30 3.45 12.65
CA THR A 10 9.73 2.16 13.04
C THR A 10 8.35 1.97 12.42
N GLU A 11 7.80 3.04 11.86
CA GLU A 11 6.48 3.14 11.27
C GLU A 11 6.62 3.54 9.80
N PHE A 12 5.94 2.79 8.93
CA PHE A 12 5.95 2.93 7.49
C PHE A 12 4.51 3.03 6.98
N ASP A 13 4.33 3.87 5.98
CA ASP A 13 3.06 4.01 5.28
C ASP A 13 3.15 3.29 3.94
N VAL A 14 2.18 2.40 3.69
CA VAL A 14 2.06 1.67 2.43
C VAL A 14 1.12 2.43 1.52
N ILE A 15 1.67 3.13 0.53
CA ILE A 15 0.89 3.93 -0.42
C ILE A 15 0.75 3.17 -1.74
N LEU A 16 -0.48 2.86 -2.13
CA LEU A 16 -0.78 2.37 -3.47
C LEU A 16 -0.61 3.50 -4.47
N THR A 17 0.27 3.32 -5.45
CA THR A 17 0.56 4.32 -6.49
C THR A 17 -0.09 3.98 -7.83
N GLY A 18 -0.51 2.73 -8.04
CA GLY A 18 -1.21 2.32 -9.25
C GLY A 18 -1.61 0.84 -9.24
N ASP A 19 -2.53 0.47 -10.13
CA ASP A 19 -3.03 -0.91 -10.25
C ASP A 19 -2.35 -1.74 -11.36
N GLY A 20 -1.44 -1.13 -12.12
CA GLY A 20 -0.69 -1.80 -13.19
C GLY A 20 -1.57 -2.42 -14.30
N GLY A 21 -2.82 -1.97 -14.44
CA GLY A 21 -3.81 -2.57 -15.34
C GLY A 21 -4.42 -3.87 -14.80
N LYS A 22 -4.11 -4.25 -13.56
CA LYS A 22 -4.61 -5.43 -12.85
C LYS A 22 -5.64 -5.06 -11.78
N LYS A 23 -6.40 -3.98 -11.99
CA LYS A 23 -7.43 -3.42 -11.09
C LYS A 23 -8.22 -4.46 -10.26
N ILE A 24 -8.78 -5.51 -10.85
CA ILE A 24 -9.54 -6.52 -10.09
C ILE A 24 -8.67 -7.30 -9.10
N GLN A 25 -7.45 -7.67 -9.47
CA GLN A 25 -6.51 -8.39 -8.60
C GLN A 25 -6.06 -7.48 -7.45
N VAL A 26 -5.71 -6.23 -7.76
CA VAL A 26 -5.30 -5.24 -6.74
C VAL A 26 -6.44 -4.92 -5.78
N ILE A 27 -7.69 -4.76 -6.25
CA ILE A 27 -8.85 -4.56 -5.37
C ILE A 27 -9.06 -5.75 -4.44
N LYS A 28 -8.85 -6.99 -4.91
CA LYS A 28 -8.97 -8.17 -4.04
C LYS A 28 -7.96 -8.13 -2.90
N GLU A 29 -6.70 -7.80 -3.19
CA GLU A 29 -5.69 -7.72 -2.13
C GLU A 29 -5.87 -6.52 -1.21
N VAL A 30 -6.21 -5.34 -1.74
CA VAL A 30 -6.56 -4.19 -0.90
C VAL A 30 -7.68 -4.56 0.07
N ARG A 31 -8.71 -5.28 -0.37
CA ARG A 31 -9.78 -5.77 0.51
C ARG A 31 -9.29 -6.78 1.53
N ALA A 32 -8.43 -7.71 1.15
CA ALA A 32 -7.87 -8.70 2.07
C ALA A 32 -7.00 -8.05 3.16
N ILE A 33 -6.27 -6.99 2.82
CA ILE A 33 -5.38 -6.26 3.72
C ILE A 33 -6.15 -5.31 4.66
N THR A 34 -7.16 -4.61 4.14
CA THR A 34 -7.85 -3.51 4.85
C THR A 34 -9.22 -3.91 5.42
N GLY A 35 -9.82 -4.99 4.95
CA GLY A 35 -11.18 -5.41 5.32
C GLY A 35 -12.30 -4.54 4.73
N LEU A 36 -11.97 -3.58 3.86
CA LEU A 36 -12.93 -2.65 3.26
C LEU A 36 -13.98 -3.36 2.38
N GLY A 37 -15.16 -2.74 2.27
CA GLY A 37 -16.18 -3.14 1.31
C GLY A 37 -15.71 -3.01 -0.14
N LEU A 38 -16.42 -3.67 -1.07
CA LEU A 38 -16.05 -3.65 -2.50
C LEU A 38 -15.99 -2.23 -3.07
N THR A 39 -16.96 -1.38 -2.72
CA THR A 39 -17.02 0.01 -3.17
C THR A 39 -15.87 0.83 -2.62
N GLU A 40 -15.58 0.70 -1.33
CA GLU A 40 -14.52 1.46 -0.65
C GLU A 40 -13.14 1.08 -1.19
N ALA A 41 -12.87 -0.22 -1.37
CA ALA A 41 -11.63 -0.69 -1.95
C ALA A 41 -11.47 -0.30 -3.43
N LYS A 42 -12.56 -0.33 -4.21
CA LYS A 42 -12.56 0.18 -5.59
C LYS A 42 -12.19 1.67 -5.61
N THR A 43 -12.83 2.47 -4.75
CA THR A 43 -12.52 3.90 -4.62
C THR A 43 -11.08 4.12 -4.20
N LEU A 44 -10.52 3.32 -3.28
CA LEU A 44 -9.12 3.41 -2.87
C LEU A 44 -8.17 3.19 -4.06
N VAL A 45 -8.38 2.10 -4.80
CA VAL A 45 -7.55 1.74 -5.97
C VAL A 45 -7.70 2.73 -7.13
N GLU A 46 -8.84 3.40 -7.25
CA GLU A 46 -9.06 4.43 -8.28
C GLU A 46 -8.57 5.82 -7.88
N SER A 47 -8.26 6.02 -6.60
CA SER A 47 -7.81 7.29 -6.03
C SER A 47 -6.30 7.32 -5.80
N THR A 48 -5.53 6.46 -6.46
CA THR A 48 -4.07 6.42 -6.32
C THR A 48 -3.45 7.75 -6.77
N PRO A 49 -2.46 8.30 -6.05
CA PRO A 49 -1.76 7.69 -4.91
C PRO A 49 -2.55 7.79 -3.59
N LYS A 50 -2.75 6.64 -2.91
CA LYS A 50 -3.50 6.58 -1.64
C LYS A 50 -2.98 5.49 -0.70
N ALA A 51 -2.97 5.78 0.60
CA ALA A 51 -2.52 4.84 1.63
C ALA A 51 -3.46 3.62 1.75
N ILE A 52 -2.86 2.43 1.83
CA ILE A 52 -3.52 1.14 2.15
C ILE A 52 -3.49 0.92 3.67
N LYS A 53 -2.33 1.18 4.29
CA LYS A 53 -2.10 1.18 5.73
C LYS A 53 -1.05 2.23 6.07
N GLU A 54 -1.16 2.78 7.26
CA GLU A 54 -0.28 3.83 7.77
C GLU A 54 0.24 3.40 9.15
N GLY A 55 1.43 3.85 9.52
CA GLY A 55 1.98 3.64 10.86
C GLY A 55 2.33 2.18 11.19
N ILE A 56 2.66 1.35 10.21
CA ILE A 56 2.94 -0.08 10.45
C ILE A 56 4.44 -0.38 10.47
N ASN A 57 4.83 -1.47 11.14
CA ASN A 57 6.24 -1.85 11.16
C ASN A 57 6.76 -2.27 9.78
N LYS A 58 8.08 -2.20 9.61
CA LYS A 58 8.74 -2.54 8.34
C LYS A 58 8.38 -3.92 7.79
N ALA A 59 8.27 -4.94 8.64
CA ALA A 59 7.99 -6.30 8.20
C ALA A 59 6.57 -6.41 7.60
N GLU A 60 5.60 -5.76 8.24
CA GLU A 60 4.23 -5.69 7.74
C GLU A 60 4.14 -4.85 6.45
N ALA A 61 4.85 -3.73 6.39
CA ALA A 61 4.91 -2.87 5.21
C ALA A 61 5.47 -3.60 3.98
N GLU A 62 6.59 -4.32 4.14
CA GLU A 62 7.20 -5.13 3.08
C GLU A 62 6.29 -6.31 2.68
N GLU A 63 5.59 -6.95 3.63
CA GLU A 63 4.63 -8.01 3.31
C GLU A 63 3.47 -7.50 2.45
N ILE A 64 2.89 -6.35 2.82
CA ILE A 64 1.79 -5.74 2.08
C ILE A 64 2.26 -5.29 0.71
N LYS A 65 3.42 -4.63 0.62
CA LYS A 65 4.03 -4.23 -0.65
C LYS A 65 4.15 -5.44 -1.58
N LYS A 66 4.73 -6.54 -1.08
CA LYS A 66 4.90 -7.76 -1.86
C LYS A 66 3.57 -8.33 -2.35
N LYS A 67 2.54 -8.43 -1.49
CA LYS A 67 1.21 -8.92 -1.87
C LYS A 67 0.59 -8.09 -2.99
N ILE A 68 0.72 -6.76 -2.91
CA ILE A 68 0.18 -5.85 -3.93
C ILE A 68 0.97 -5.94 -5.24
N GLU A 69 2.30 -6.00 -5.17
CA GLU A 69 3.17 -6.15 -6.36
C GLU A 69 2.93 -7.49 -7.06
N GLU A 70 2.74 -8.59 -6.31
CA GLU A 70 2.34 -9.90 -6.84
C GLU A 70 0.95 -9.87 -7.52
N ALA A 71 0.05 -9.04 -7.00
CA ALA A 71 -1.25 -8.77 -7.63
C ALA A 71 -1.15 -7.84 -8.86
N GLY A 72 0.03 -7.29 -9.15
CA GLY A 72 0.31 -6.41 -10.28
C GLY A 72 0.11 -4.91 -10.00
N GLY A 73 -0.08 -4.53 -8.74
CA GLY A 73 -0.10 -3.13 -8.32
C GLY A 73 1.29 -2.56 -8.04
N THR A 74 1.38 -1.25 -7.84
CA THR A 74 2.61 -0.57 -7.44
C THR A 74 2.42 0.11 -6.11
N VAL A 75 3.41 -0.02 -5.22
CA VAL A 75 3.37 0.54 -3.86
C VAL A 75 4.65 1.31 -3.58
N GLU A 76 4.51 2.42 -2.89
CA GLU A 76 5.60 3.18 -2.29
C GLU A 76 5.53 3.04 -0.76
N LEU A 77 6.67 2.77 -0.12
CA LEU A 77 6.80 2.80 1.34
C LEU A 77 7.33 4.17 1.72
N LYS A 78 6.59 4.89 2.56
CA LYS A 78 7.01 6.19 3.13
C LYS A 78 7.31 6.08 4.60
#